data_AF-A0A241VWR8-F1
#
_entry.id   AF-A0A241VWR8-F1
#
_cell.length_a   1.000
_cell.length_b   1.000
_cell.length_c   1.000
_cell.angle_alpha   90.00
_cell.angle_beta   90.00
_cell.angle_gamma   90.00
#
_symmetry.space_group_name_H-M   'P 1'
#
loop_
_entity.id
_entity.type
_entity.pdbx_description
1 polymer ?
#
loop_
_entity_poly.entity_id
_entity_poly.type
_entity_poly.pdbx_seq_one_letter_code
_entity_poly.pdbx_strand_id
1 'polypeptide(L)'
;MSNFQILSESLDNAELLKKLHHAIDEYRLPITSKDDLNSQIVEIEKYLGGNEFSNLNAKTKFANLGTGLLGLPVLIYCLFLFGSRYANSFGFNIDAAAFNHSLFMLVINYLWILIIYALLFIGLVAYFYKLNKQVKAKIYSIVNKLFTILN
;
A
#
# COMPACT_ATOMS: atom_id res chain seq x y z
N MET A 1 -5.19 10.73 7.39
CA MET A 1 -3.74 10.99 7.52
C MET A 1 -3.44 12.26 6.74
N SER A 2 -2.81 13.26 7.37
CA SER A 2 -2.48 14.52 6.69
C SER A 2 -1.32 14.29 5.71
N ASN A 3 -1.33 14.94 4.54
CA ASN A 3 -0.24 14.86 3.55
C ASN A 3 1.15 15.19 4.17
N PHE A 4 1.17 16.03 5.21
CA PHE A 4 2.37 16.37 5.97
C PHE A 4 2.94 15.19 6.76
N GLN A 5 2.08 14.32 7.31
CA GLN A 5 2.51 13.12 8.02
C GLN A 5 3.14 12.10 7.07
N ILE A 6 2.59 11.95 5.86
CA ILE A 6 3.14 11.05 4.84
C ILE A 6 4.51 11.54 4.39
N LEU A 7 4.66 12.85 4.18
CA LEU A 7 5.94 13.45 3.81
C LEU A 7 6.98 13.27 4.93
N SER A 8 6.60 13.51 6.19
CA SER A 8 7.46 13.29 7.36
C SER A 8 7.92 11.84 7.43
N GLU A 9 7.01 10.87 7.31
CA GLU A 9 7.37 9.44 7.33
C GLU A 9 8.32 9.07 6.18
N SER A 10 8.15 9.68 5.00
CA SER A 10 9.05 9.44 3.86
C SER A 10 10.47 9.99 4.11
N LEU A 11 10.57 11.15 4.74
CA LEU A 11 11.84 11.77 5.15
C LEU A 11 12.53 10.93 6.22
N ASP A 12 11.79 10.50 7.24
CA ASP A 12 12.31 9.65 8.31
C ASP A 12 12.85 8.32 7.75
N ASN A 13 12.12 7.71 6.79
CA ASN A 13 12.56 6.49 6.13
C ASN A 13 13.83 6.68 5.29
N ALA A 14 13.95 7.81 4.58
CA ALA A 14 15.14 8.12 3.79
C ALA A 14 16.36 8.39 4.69
N GLU A 15 16.16 9.10 5.80
CA GLU A 15 17.21 9.32 6.79
C GLU A 15 17.67 8.01 7.42
N LEU A 16 16.73 7.13 7.78
CA LEU A 16 17.03 5.80 8.30
C LEU A 16 17.82 4.96 7.29
N LEU A 17 17.40 4.95 6.02
CA LEU A 17 18.11 4.23 4.95
C LEU A 17 19.55 4.72 4.81
N LYS A 18 19.77 6.04 4.82
CA LYS A 18 21.11 6.63 4.77
C LYS A 18 21.99 6.19 5.94
N LYS A 19 21.43 6.16 7.16
CA LYS A 19 22.13 5.66 8.36
C LYS A 19 22.52 4.18 8.23
N LEU A 20 21.63 3.36 7.67
CA LEU A 20 21.91 1.95 7.43
C LEU A 20 23.02 1.74 6.40
N HIS A 21 23.00 2.48 5.27
CA HIS A 21 24.09 2.42 4.29
C HIS A 21 25.43 2.80 4.90
N HIS A 22 25.46 3.88 5.68
CA HIS A 22 26.69 4.30 6.35
C HIS A 22 27.23 3.22 7.30
N ALA A 23 26.37 2.60 8.12
CA ALA A 23 26.77 1.53 9.02
C ALA A 23 27.25 0.28 8.26
N ILE A 24 26.61 -0.08 7.14
CA ILE A 24 27.04 -1.21 6.31
C ILE A 24 28.45 -0.97 5.76
N ASP A 25 28.72 0.24 5.25
CA ASP A 25 30.01 0.60 4.66
C ASP A 25 31.11 0.70 5.72
N GLU A 26 30.83 1.35 6.85
CA GLU A 26 31.79 1.56 7.95
C GLU A 26 32.28 0.23 8.54
N TYR A 27 31.35 -0.69 8.80
CA TYR A 27 31.66 -2.01 9.37
C TYR A 27 31.97 -3.09 8.31
N ARG A 28 32.02 -2.71 7.02
CA ARG A 28 32.27 -3.61 5.88
C ARG A 28 31.40 -4.87 5.89
N LEU A 29 30.12 -4.71 6.20
CA LEU A 29 29.19 -5.83 6.29
C LEU A 29 28.95 -6.45 4.90
N PRO A 30 28.84 -7.78 4.77
CA PRO A 30 28.56 -8.45 3.50
C PRO A 30 27.07 -8.36 3.14
N ILE A 31 26.48 -7.16 3.24
CA ILE A 31 25.07 -6.88 2.96
C ILE A 31 25.01 -6.06 1.69
N THR A 32 24.15 -6.45 0.74
CA THR A 32 23.95 -5.67 -0.49
C THR A 32 23.14 -4.41 -0.19
N SER A 33 23.64 -3.26 -0.59
CA SER A 33 22.91 -1.99 -0.49
C SER A 33 21.75 -1.93 -1.49
N LYS A 34 20.59 -1.43 -1.04
CA LYS A 34 19.36 -1.25 -1.81
C LYS A 34 18.86 0.19 -1.68
N ASP A 35 18.18 0.68 -2.71
CA ASP A 35 17.67 2.07 -2.76
C ASP A 35 16.33 2.27 -2.04
N ASP A 36 15.66 1.19 -1.63
CA ASP A 36 14.40 1.21 -0.90
C ASP A 36 14.60 0.65 0.52
N LEU A 37 14.03 1.33 1.52
CA LEU A 37 14.18 0.94 2.93
C LEU A 37 13.68 -0.48 3.19
N ASN A 38 12.50 -0.86 2.67
CA ASN A 38 11.98 -2.20 2.91
C ASN A 38 12.88 -3.26 2.28
N SER A 39 13.37 -3.00 1.07
CA SER A 39 14.33 -3.87 0.39
C SER A 39 15.64 -4.00 1.16
N GLN A 40 16.15 -2.90 1.72
CA GLN A 40 17.35 -2.91 2.57
C GLN A 40 17.14 -3.73 3.85
N ILE A 41 15.99 -3.57 4.50
CA ILE A 41 15.65 -4.32 5.71
C ILE A 41 15.52 -5.83 5.42
N VAL A 42 15.04 -6.23 4.23
CA VAL A 42 15.05 -7.65 3.83
C VAL A 42 16.46 -8.22 3.74
N GLU A 43 17.42 -7.49 3.17
CA GLU A 43 18.81 -7.94 3.09
C GLU A 43 19.47 -8.00 4.47
N ILE A 44 19.19 -7.02 5.34
CA ILE A 44 19.67 -7.03 6.73
C ILE A 44 19.06 -8.20 7.50
N GLU A 45 17.76 -8.46 7.35
CA GLU A 45 17.10 -9.61 7.99
C GLU A 45 17.73 -10.94 7.54
N LYS A 46 18.02 -11.07 6.25
CA LYS A 46 18.68 -12.24 5.69
C LYS A 46 20.08 -12.44 6.27
N TYR A 47 20.84 -11.37 6.44
CA TYR A 47 22.14 -11.39 7.13
C TYR A 47 22.01 -11.85 8.59
N LEU A 48 20.95 -11.42 9.29
CA LEU A 48 20.63 -11.87 10.65
C LEU A 48 20.02 -13.28 10.72
N GLY A 49 19.87 -13.98 9.59
CA GLY A 49 19.33 -15.34 9.52
C GLY A 49 17.80 -15.46 9.63
N GLY A 50 17.06 -14.36 9.46
CA GLY A 50 15.59 -14.32 9.55
C GLY A 50 14.87 -14.28 8.20
N ASN A 51 13.54 -14.41 8.24
CA ASN A 51 12.65 -14.22 7.08
C ASN A 51 11.25 -13.66 7.43
N GLU A 52 11.05 -13.24 8.69
CA GLU A 52 9.74 -12.87 9.20
C GLU A 52 9.26 -11.54 8.59
N PHE A 53 10.13 -10.55 8.49
CA PHE A 53 9.87 -9.28 7.85
C PHE A 53 9.64 -9.45 6.35
N SER A 54 10.46 -10.25 5.66
CA SER A 54 10.25 -10.54 4.24
C SER A 54 8.85 -11.12 3.97
N ASN A 55 8.44 -12.11 4.77
CA ASN A 55 7.11 -12.71 4.69
C ASN A 55 5.99 -11.71 5.00
N LEU A 56 6.19 -10.87 6.02
CA LEU A 56 5.22 -9.85 6.42
C LEU A 56 5.08 -8.75 5.36
N ASN A 57 6.18 -8.31 4.77
CA ASN A 57 6.23 -7.32 3.70
C ASN A 57 5.51 -7.85 2.44
N ALA A 58 5.74 -9.11 2.07
CA ALA A 58 5.02 -9.75 0.96
C ALA A 58 3.50 -9.79 1.18
N LYS A 59 3.05 -10.18 2.39
CA LYS A 59 1.62 -10.15 2.75
C LYS A 59 1.03 -8.74 2.69
N THR A 60 1.79 -7.74 3.12
CA THR A 60 1.37 -6.33 3.10
C THR A 60 1.22 -5.82 1.68
N LYS A 61 2.17 -6.13 0.79
CA LYS A 61 2.08 -5.80 -0.65
C LYS A 61 0.87 -6.45 -1.32
N PHE A 62 0.61 -7.72 -1.00
CA PHE A 62 -0.56 -8.43 -1.53
C PHE A 62 -1.88 -7.79 -1.06
N ALA A 63 -1.99 -7.48 0.24
CA ALA A 63 -3.16 -6.81 0.79
C ALA A 63 -3.36 -5.42 0.15
N ASN A 64 -2.30 -4.65 -0.05
CA ASN A 64 -2.36 -3.35 -0.72
C ASN A 64 -2.89 -3.48 -2.17
N LEU A 65 -2.35 -4.42 -2.95
CA LEU A 65 -2.82 -4.69 -4.31
C LEU A 65 -4.30 -5.09 -4.31
N GLY A 66 -4.71 -5.95 -3.36
CA GLY A 66 -6.11 -6.33 -3.20
C GLY A 66 -7.02 -5.13 -2.90
N THR A 67 -6.59 -4.20 -2.02
CA THR A 67 -7.38 -2.98 -1.76
C THR A 67 -7.49 -2.09 -2.99
N GLY A 68 -6.41 -1.96 -3.77
CA GLY A 68 -6.43 -1.22 -5.03
C GLY A 68 -7.35 -1.86 -6.08
N LEU A 69 -7.30 -3.18 -6.22
CA LEU A 69 -8.14 -3.93 -7.14
C LEU A 69 -9.62 -3.82 -6.77
N LEU A 70 -9.95 -3.93 -5.48
CA LEU A 70 -11.32 -3.74 -5.03
C LEU A 70 -11.80 -2.30 -5.24
N GLY A 71 -10.94 -1.29 -5.11
CA GLY A 71 -11.31 0.12 -5.39
C GLY A 71 -11.48 0.45 -6.88
N LEU A 72 -10.99 -0.41 -7.77
CA LEU A 72 -10.93 -0.14 -9.21
C LEU A 72 -12.30 0.04 -9.90
N PRO A 73 -13.34 -0.77 -9.60
CA PRO A 73 -14.69 -0.54 -10.13
C PRO A 73 -15.25 0.84 -9.78
N VAL A 74 -15.00 1.32 -8.55
CA VAL A 74 -15.41 2.66 -8.12
C VAL A 74 -14.66 3.73 -8.91
N LEU A 75 -13.35 3.55 -9.11
CA LEU A 75 -12.55 4.46 -9.92
C LEU A 75 -13.02 4.51 -11.37
N ILE A 76 -13.29 3.36 -12.00
CA ILE A 76 -13.84 3.30 -13.36
C ILE A 76 -15.16 4.06 -13.43
N TYR A 77 -16.05 3.85 -12.46
CA TYR A 77 -17.33 4.57 -12.41
C TYR A 77 -17.13 6.08 -12.27
N CYS A 78 -16.22 6.54 -11.41
CA CYS A 78 -15.88 7.95 -11.29
C CYS A 78 -15.31 8.53 -12.61
N LEU A 79 -14.42 7.80 -13.28
CA LEU A 79 -13.88 8.21 -14.59
C LEU A 79 -14.97 8.27 -15.66
N PHE A 80 -15.90 7.32 -15.68
CA PHE A 80 -17.05 7.33 -16.58
C PHE A 80 -17.94 8.55 -16.34
N LEU A 81 -18.30 8.85 -15.08
CA LEU A 81 -19.10 10.02 -14.73
C LEU A 81 -18.42 11.34 -15.07
N PHE A 82 -17.10 11.41 -14.88
CA PHE A 82 -16.34 12.58 -15.25
C PHE A 82 -16.26 12.72 -16.78
N GLY A 83 -15.94 11.64 -17.48
CA GLY A 83 -15.84 11.60 -18.93
C GLY A 83 -17.16 11.92 -19.63
N SER A 84 -18.29 11.44 -19.11
CA SER A 84 -19.61 11.71 -19.69
C SER A 84 -19.96 13.20 -19.71
N ARG A 85 -19.44 14.00 -18.77
CA ARG A 85 -19.60 15.46 -18.79
C ARG A 85 -18.91 16.14 -19.98
N TYR A 86 -17.78 15.59 -20.44
CA TYR A 86 -17.01 16.15 -21.55
C TYR A 86 -17.32 15.46 -22.88
N ALA A 87 -17.93 14.27 -22.87
CA ALA A 87 -18.23 13.48 -24.06
C ALA A 87 -19.01 14.26 -25.12
N ASN A 88 -19.99 15.08 -24.70
CA ASN A 88 -20.76 15.94 -25.60
C ASN A 88 -19.88 16.96 -26.33
N SER A 89 -18.77 17.41 -25.73
CA SER A 89 -17.82 18.34 -26.36
C SER A 89 -16.97 17.66 -27.44
N PHE A 90 -16.89 16.32 -27.44
CA PHE A 90 -16.19 15.50 -28.43
C PHE A 90 -17.15 14.83 -29.43
N GLY A 91 -18.45 15.18 -29.42
CA GLY A 91 -19.45 14.61 -30.32
C GLY A 91 -19.94 13.21 -29.93
N PHE A 92 -19.58 12.70 -28.75
CA PHE A 92 -20.09 11.44 -28.21
C PHE A 92 -21.32 11.72 -27.34
N ASN A 93 -22.46 11.12 -27.70
CA ASN A 93 -23.71 11.28 -26.97
C ASN A 93 -23.83 10.15 -25.92
N ILE A 94 -23.30 10.39 -24.71
CA ILE A 94 -23.36 9.42 -23.61
C ILE A 94 -24.61 9.70 -22.77
N ASP A 95 -25.57 8.78 -22.79
CA ASP A 95 -26.73 8.83 -21.90
C ASP A 95 -26.36 8.32 -20.49
N ALA A 96 -25.65 9.18 -19.76
CA ALA A 96 -25.26 8.90 -18.38
C ALA A 96 -26.48 8.77 -17.45
N ALA A 97 -27.61 9.40 -17.78
CA ALA A 97 -28.83 9.33 -16.97
C ALA A 97 -29.44 7.93 -17.03
N ALA A 98 -29.59 7.35 -18.22
CA ALA A 98 -30.06 5.98 -18.40
C ALA A 98 -29.12 4.97 -17.72
N PHE A 99 -27.81 5.11 -17.91
CA PHE A 99 -26.82 4.24 -17.27
C PHE A 99 -26.90 4.28 -15.74
N ASN A 100 -26.99 5.48 -15.15
CA ASN A 100 -27.11 5.65 -13.70
C ASN A 100 -28.42 5.07 -13.17
N HIS A 101 -29.53 5.22 -13.90
CA HIS A 101 -30.80 4.63 -13.53
C HIS A 101 -30.73 3.09 -13.54
N SER A 102 -30.16 2.48 -14.57
CA SER A 102 -29.96 1.03 -14.63
C SER A 102 -29.05 0.51 -13.51
N LEU A 103 -27.95 1.21 -13.22
CA LEU A 103 -27.07 0.87 -12.09
C LEU A 103 -27.79 0.96 -10.75
N PHE A 104 -28.58 2.01 -10.53
CA PHE A 104 -29.34 2.19 -9.30
C PHE A 104 -30.35 1.04 -9.09
N MET A 105 -31.06 0.65 -10.14
CA MET A 105 -31.98 -0.49 -10.09
C MET A 105 -31.24 -1.80 -9.80
N LEU A 106 -30.05 -2.01 -10.37
CA LEU A 106 -29.20 -3.16 -10.08
C LEU A 106 -28.76 -3.17 -8.60
N VAL A 107 -28.34 -2.02 -8.07
CA VAL A 107 -27.95 -1.88 -6.66
C VAL A 107 -29.11 -2.21 -5.72
N ILE A 108 -30.32 -1.75 -6.01
CA ILE A 108 -31.50 -2.09 -5.20
C ILE A 108 -31.79 -3.59 -5.27
N ASN A 109 -31.82 -4.17 -6.47
CA ASN A 109 -32.13 -5.59 -6.65
C ASN A 109 -31.09 -6.52 -6.00
N TYR A 110 -29.83 -6.07 -5.93
CA TYR A 110 -28.72 -6.86 -5.40
C TYR A 110 -28.06 -6.20 -4.19
N LEU A 111 -28.84 -5.54 -3.33
CA LEU A 111 -28.33 -4.80 -2.16
C LEU A 111 -27.44 -5.66 -1.26
N TRP A 112 -27.77 -6.94 -1.12
CA TRP A 112 -26.97 -7.90 -0.36
C TRP A 112 -25.55 -8.11 -0.92
N ILE A 113 -25.38 -8.11 -2.25
CA ILE A 113 -24.06 -8.19 -2.90
C ILE A 113 -23.23 -6.97 -2.55
N LEU A 114 -23.85 -5.78 -2.58
CA LEU A 114 -23.19 -4.54 -2.23
C LEU A 114 -22.71 -4.55 -0.77
N ILE A 115 -23.52 -5.06 0.15
CA ILE A 115 -23.16 -5.19 1.57
C ILE A 115 -21.96 -6.13 1.73
N ILE A 116 -21.97 -7.30 1.10
CA ILE A 116 -20.85 -8.25 1.15
C ILE A 116 -19.57 -7.60 0.60
N TYR A 117 -19.68 -6.94 -0.56
CA TYR A 117 -18.56 -6.22 -1.16
C TYR A 117 -18.01 -5.13 -0.23
N ALA A 118 -18.87 -4.34 0.40
CA ALA A 118 -18.47 -3.30 1.35
C ALA A 118 -17.75 -3.89 2.59
N LEU A 119 -18.27 -5.00 3.13
CA LEU A 119 -17.63 -5.69 4.26
C LEU A 119 -16.25 -6.26 3.88
N LEU A 120 -16.13 -6.86 2.69
CA LEU A 120 -14.85 -7.35 2.16
C LEU A 120 -13.85 -6.20 1.99
N PHE A 121 -14.30 -5.06 1.44
CA PHE A 121 -13.47 -3.89 1.25
C PHE A 121 -12.96 -3.33 2.58
N ILE A 122 -13.85 -3.10 3.54
CA ILE A 122 -13.50 -2.60 4.88
C ILE A 122 -12.57 -3.60 5.60
N GLY A 123 -12.88 -4.89 5.53
CA GLY A 123 -12.08 -5.94 6.15
C GLY A 123 -10.65 -5.97 5.58
N LEU A 124 -10.50 -5.84 4.28
CA LEU A 124 -9.18 -5.83 3.63
C LEU A 124 -8.39 -4.56 3.96
N VAL A 125 -9.03 -3.39 4.00
CA VAL A 125 -8.40 -2.12 4.42
C VAL A 125 -7.93 -2.21 5.88
N ALA A 126 -8.77 -2.73 6.77
CA ALA A 126 -8.40 -2.93 8.18
C ALA A 126 -7.24 -3.93 8.33
N TYR A 127 -7.27 -5.02 7.57
CA TYR A 127 -6.20 -6.00 7.53
C TYR A 127 -4.88 -5.40 7.05
N PHE A 128 -4.91 -4.62 5.95
CA PHE A 128 -3.75 -3.90 5.44
C PHE A 128 -3.16 -2.94 6.50
N TYR A 129 -4.02 -2.17 7.18
CA TYR A 129 -3.57 -1.25 8.23
C TYR A 129 -2.88 -1.98 9.39
N LYS A 130 -3.45 -3.12 9.81
CA LYS A 130 -2.85 -3.99 10.84
C LYS A 130 -1.47 -4.50 10.40
N LEU A 131 -1.33 -4.98 9.16
CA LEU A 131 -0.05 -5.45 8.64
C LEU A 131 0.98 -4.32 8.58
N ASN A 132 0.59 -3.14 8.11
CA ASN A 132 1.50 -1.99 7.99
C ASN A 132 2.06 -1.56 9.36
N LYS A 133 1.23 -1.62 10.42
CA LYS A 133 1.70 -1.38 11.80
C LYS A 133 2.75 -2.41 12.23
N GLN A 134 2.55 -3.69 11.89
CA GLN A 134 3.52 -4.75 12.20
C GLN A 134 4.83 -4.57 11.43
N VAL A 135 4.75 -4.19 10.14
CA VAL A 135 5.92 -3.89 9.30
C VAL A 135 6.77 -2.80 9.95
N LYS A 136 6.16 -1.66 10.31
CA LYS A 136 6.86 -0.55 10.97
C LYS A 136 7.56 -1.01 12.27
N ALA A 137 6.86 -1.72 13.14
CA ALA A 137 7.45 -2.23 14.38
C ALA A 137 8.63 -3.19 14.12
N LYS A 138 8.54 -4.02 13.08
CA LYS A 138 9.57 -5.00 12.73
C LYS A 138 10.81 -4.35 12.12
N ILE A 139 10.66 -3.28 11.34
CA ILE A 139 11.79 -2.45 10.87
C ILE A 139 12.61 -1.97 12.07
N TYR A 140 11.98 -1.33 13.05
CA TYR A 140 12.69 -0.87 14.26
C TYR A 140 13.40 -2.00 14.99
N SER A 141 12.75 -3.17 15.12
CA SER A 141 13.37 -4.33 15.77
C SER A 141 14.61 -4.84 15.03
N ILE A 142 14.57 -4.92 13.70
CA ILE A 142 15.71 -5.38 12.88
C ILE A 142 16.86 -4.37 12.93
N VAL A 143 16.55 -3.08 12.78
CA VAL A 143 17.53 -2.00 12.87
C VAL A 143 18.22 -2.01 14.22
N ASN A 144 17.46 -2.10 15.32
CA ASN A 144 18.03 -2.12 16.66
C ASN A 144 18.92 -3.36 16.90
N LYS A 145 18.50 -4.53 16.40
CA LYS A 145 19.33 -5.75 16.47
C LYS A 145 20.65 -5.57 15.72
N LEU A 146 20.63 -4.98 14.53
CA LEU A 146 21.84 -4.71 13.77
C LEU A 146 22.79 -3.79 14.56
N PHE A 147 22.33 -2.63 15.02
CA PHE A 147 23.17 -1.70 15.78
C PHE A 147 23.65 -2.26 17.13
N THR A 148 22.93 -3.20 17.72
CA THR A 148 23.37 -3.90 18.95
C THR A 148 24.53 -4.86 18.67
N ILE A 149 24.63 -5.42 17.46
CA ILE A 149 25.73 -6.31 17.05
C ILE A 149 26.98 -5.49 16.65
N LEU A 150 26.79 -4.25 16.21
CA LEU A 150 27.86 -3.36 15.76
C LEU A 150 28.53 -2.56 16.89
N ASN A 151 27.89 -2.47 18.06
CA ASN A 151 28.45 -1.90 19.29
C ASN A 151 29.07 -2.98 20.17
#